data_AF-A0AAD7GC22-F1
#
_entry.id   AF-A0AAD7GC22-F1
#
_cell.length_a   1.000
_cell.length_b   1.000
_cell.length_c   1.000
_cell.angle_alpha   90.00
_cell.angle_beta   90.00
_cell.angle_gamma   90.00
#
_symmetry.space_group_name_H-M   'P 1'
#
loop_
_entity.id
_entity.type
_entity.pdbx_description
1 polymer ?
#
loop_
_entity_poly.entity_id
_entity_poly.type
_entity_poly.pdbx_seq_one_letter_code
_entity_poly.pdbx_strand_id
1 'polypeptide(L)'
;MQLVSYARLGVSASFDAPHAFLTSPLLPAPLLAALRTLLALYALCTLATTLAFDVRLGIGRTFFSYFTELSYIGLAAYYCAAAVQGMWYVRTGRFALRRWGRAAQAAHVLLQSTVVTFPFIVTVVFWALLSGGDTFATTFDTWSNISLHALNSAFALLELLFTNSPPAPLLALPVQLLLLIAYLGVA
;
A
#
# COMPACT_ATOMS: atom_id res chain seq x y z
N MET A 1 -8.79 -4.46 31.37
CA MET A 1 -9.40 -4.09 30.08
C MET A 1 -8.37 -4.31 28.97
N GLN A 2 -8.38 -5.47 28.29
CA GLN A 2 -7.54 -5.65 27.08
C GLN A 2 -8.30 -5.02 25.92
N LEU A 3 -8.09 -3.72 25.71
CA LEU A 3 -8.91 -2.88 24.84
C LEU A 3 -8.90 -3.31 23.36
N VAL A 4 -7.89 -4.06 22.90
CA VAL A 4 -7.87 -4.68 21.56
C VAL A 4 -7.12 -6.01 21.64
N SER A 5 -7.80 -7.11 21.28
CA SER A 5 -7.13 -8.40 21.06
C SER A 5 -6.65 -8.48 19.61
N TYR A 6 -5.38 -8.84 19.43
CA TYR A 6 -4.77 -9.14 18.12
C TYR A 6 -5.62 -10.07 17.24
N ALA A 7 -6.38 -10.98 17.83
CA ALA A 7 -7.29 -11.85 17.10
C ALA A 7 -8.34 -11.09 16.26
N ARG A 8 -8.81 -9.93 16.76
CA ARG A 8 -9.77 -9.07 16.03
C ARG A 8 -9.14 -8.34 14.84
N LEU A 9 -7.81 -8.30 14.76
CA LEU A 9 -7.05 -7.82 13.62
C LEU A 9 -6.61 -8.97 12.69
N GLY A 10 -7.23 -10.15 12.80
CA GLY A 10 -6.84 -11.33 12.01
C GLY A 10 -5.53 -11.99 12.47
N VAL A 11 -4.96 -11.56 13.60
CA VAL A 11 -3.71 -12.11 14.14
C VAL A 11 -4.00 -13.23 15.14
N SER A 12 -4.16 -14.44 14.60
CA SER A 12 -4.36 -15.68 15.35
C SER A 12 -3.05 -16.23 15.95
N ALA A 13 -3.13 -17.28 16.77
CA ALA A 13 -1.95 -17.94 17.33
C ALA A 13 -1.08 -18.59 16.23
N SER A 14 -1.71 -19.10 15.18
CA SER A 14 -1.07 -19.63 13.97
C SER A 14 -1.27 -18.67 12.80
N PHE A 15 -0.71 -17.45 12.93
CA PHE A 15 -0.85 -16.40 11.93
C PHE A 15 -0.58 -16.93 10.51
N ASP A 16 -1.52 -16.67 9.60
CA ASP A 16 -1.50 -17.02 8.19
C ASP A 16 -0.92 -18.42 7.88
N ALA A 17 -1.49 -19.46 8.53
CA ALA A 17 -1.15 -20.86 8.28
C ALA A 17 -1.17 -21.28 6.79
N PRO A 18 -2.12 -20.83 5.94
CA PRO A 18 -2.14 -21.18 4.52
C PRO A 18 -1.16 -20.36 3.65
N HIS A 19 -0.40 -19.42 4.23
CA HIS A 19 0.45 -18.49 3.48
C HIS A 19 -0.33 -17.66 2.44
N ALA A 20 -1.54 -17.23 2.80
CA ALA A 20 -2.45 -16.52 1.91
C ALA A 20 -1.86 -15.19 1.43
N PHE A 21 -1.13 -14.47 2.29
CA PHE A 21 -0.45 -13.24 1.91
C PHE A 21 0.70 -13.45 0.89
N LEU A 22 1.18 -14.69 0.73
CA LEU A 22 2.31 -15.03 -0.15
C LEU A 22 1.92 -15.85 -1.39
N THR A 23 0.65 -16.22 -1.50
CA THR A 23 0.15 -17.11 -2.56
C THR A 23 -0.92 -16.41 -3.39
N SER A 24 -1.21 -16.97 -4.56
CA SER A 24 -2.16 -16.44 -5.53
C SER A 24 -3.05 -17.58 -6.06
N PRO A 25 -4.29 -17.28 -6.44
CA PRO A 25 -5.13 -18.24 -7.16
C PRO A 25 -4.71 -18.41 -8.63
N LEU A 26 -3.98 -17.43 -9.21
CA LEU A 26 -3.65 -17.38 -10.63
C LEU A 26 -2.15 -17.49 -10.92
N LEU A 27 -1.30 -16.96 -10.03
CA LEU A 27 0.14 -16.86 -10.24
C LEU A 27 0.91 -17.86 -9.36
N PRO A 28 1.95 -18.53 -9.89
CA PRO A 28 2.89 -19.23 -9.03
C PRO A 28 3.66 -18.24 -8.16
N ALA A 29 4.06 -18.66 -6.95
CA ALA A 29 4.70 -17.78 -5.96
C ALA A 29 5.91 -16.97 -6.48
N PRO A 30 6.81 -17.50 -7.34
CA PRO A 30 7.89 -16.70 -7.94
C PRO A 30 7.38 -15.53 -8.79
N LEU A 31 6.33 -15.73 -9.59
CA LEU A 31 5.77 -14.66 -10.43
C LEU A 31 5.05 -13.62 -9.59
N LEU A 32 4.34 -14.03 -8.53
CA LEU A 32 3.74 -13.08 -7.59
C LEU A 32 4.81 -12.22 -6.88
N ALA A 33 5.90 -12.85 -6.43
CA ALA A 33 7.02 -12.13 -5.81
C ALA A 33 7.71 -11.17 -6.79
N ALA A 34 7.89 -11.59 -8.05
CA ALA A 34 8.45 -10.74 -9.11
C ALA A 34 7.53 -9.55 -9.42
N LEU A 35 6.22 -9.77 -9.54
CA LEU A 35 5.22 -8.73 -9.74
C LEU A 35 5.29 -7.69 -8.61
N ARG A 36 5.22 -8.13 -7.35
CA ARG A 36 5.32 -7.22 -6.19
C ARG A 36 6.65 -6.48 -6.14
N THR A 37 7.75 -7.11 -6.57
CA THR A 37 9.05 -6.45 -6.69
C THR A 37 9.02 -5.34 -7.73
N LEU A 38 8.45 -5.60 -8.92
CA LEU A 38 8.30 -4.59 -9.98
C LEU A 38 7.44 -3.41 -9.50
N LEU A 39 6.31 -3.68 -8.85
CA LEU A 39 5.43 -2.67 -8.29
C LEU A 39 6.13 -1.85 -7.20
N ALA A 40 6.89 -2.50 -6.31
CA ALA A 40 7.67 -1.81 -5.29
C ALA A 40 8.71 -0.84 -5.90
N LEU A 41 9.47 -1.32 -6.90
CA LEU A 41 10.48 -0.50 -7.57
C LEU A 41 9.85 0.69 -8.28
N TYR A 42 8.75 0.47 -9.01
CA TYR A 42 8.04 1.54 -9.68
C TYR A 42 7.51 2.58 -8.67
N ALA A 43 6.91 2.13 -7.57
CA ALA A 43 6.37 3.03 -6.55
C ALA A 43 7.49 3.86 -5.88
N LEU A 44 8.62 3.23 -5.56
CA LEU A 44 9.78 3.93 -4.99
C LEU A 44 10.36 4.96 -5.97
N CYS A 45 10.50 4.61 -7.25
CA CYS A 45 10.94 5.55 -8.28
C CYS A 45 9.97 6.72 -8.41
N THR A 46 8.66 6.45 -8.40
CA THR A 46 7.62 7.49 -8.47
C THR A 46 7.71 8.46 -7.30
N LEU A 47 7.85 7.96 -6.07
CA LEU A 47 8.03 8.79 -4.88
C LEU A 47 9.31 9.62 -4.95
N ALA A 48 10.44 9.00 -5.31
CA ALA A 48 11.72 9.68 -5.38
C ALA A 48 11.73 10.79 -6.44
N THR A 49 11.21 10.50 -7.63
CA THR A 49 11.14 11.47 -8.73
C THR A 49 10.16 12.60 -8.42
N THR A 50 8.99 12.31 -7.84
CA THR A 50 8.01 13.34 -7.45
C THR A 50 8.59 14.26 -6.39
N LEU A 51 9.15 13.71 -5.31
CA LEU A 51 9.78 14.50 -4.25
C LEU A 51 10.95 15.34 -4.79
N ALA A 52 11.79 14.77 -5.66
CA ALA A 52 12.90 15.51 -6.26
C ALA A 52 12.42 16.69 -7.11
N PHE A 53 11.31 16.52 -7.84
CA PHE A 53 10.71 17.59 -8.63
C PHE A 53 10.12 18.68 -7.75
N ASP A 54 9.40 18.31 -6.69
CA ASP A 54 8.83 19.26 -5.72
C ASP A 54 9.92 20.05 -5.00
N VAL A 55 11.01 19.41 -4.61
CA VAL A 55 12.19 20.09 -4.04
C VAL A 55 12.79 21.07 -5.04
N ARG A 56 12.92 20.67 -6.31
CA ARG A 56 13.43 21.55 -7.37
C ARG A 56 12.53 22.77 -7.60
N LEU A 57 11.22 22.61 -7.47
CA LEU A 57 10.23 23.69 -7.59
C LEU A 57 10.08 24.53 -6.31
N GLY A 58 10.79 24.19 -5.23
CA GLY A 58 10.74 24.92 -3.95
C GLY A 58 9.53 24.58 -3.07
N ILE A 59 8.75 23.56 -3.42
CA ILE A 59 7.53 23.12 -2.71
C ILE A 59 7.70 21.80 -1.96
N GLY A 60 8.88 21.17 -1.99
CA GLY A 60 9.11 19.86 -1.36
C GLY A 60 8.77 19.75 0.14
N ARG A 61 8.62 20.87 0.86
CA ARG A 61 8.18 20.89 2.27
C ARG A 61 6.72 20.43 2.44
N THR A 62 5.88 20.58 1.41
CA THR A 62 4.45 20.18 1.46
C THR A 62 4.22 18.75 1.01
N PHE A 63 5.24 18.04 0.53
CA PHE A 63 5.11 16.68 0.00
C PHE A 63 4.41 15.72 0.98
N PHE A 64 4.75 15.81 2.28
CA PHE A 64 4.16 14.96 3.31
C PHE A 64 2.80 15.47 3.83
N SER A 65 2.31 16.61 3.34
CA SER A 65 1.02 17.19 3.73
C SER A 65 -0.13 16.70 2.86
N TYR A 66 0.14 16.00 1.75
CA TYR A 66 -0.88 15.52 0.83
C TYR A 66 -1.21 14.04 1.08
N PHE A 67 -2.50 13.72 1.12
CA PHE A 67 -2.95 12.35 1.36
C PHE A 67 -2.50 11.37 0.28
N THR A 68 -2.45 11.83 -0.98
CA THR A 68 -2.03 11.00 -2.12
C THR A 68 -0.64 10.44 -1.87
N GLU A 69 0.31 11.28 -1.47
CA GLU A 69 1.71 10.97 -1.23
C GLU A 69 1.84 10.06 0.00
N LEU A 70 1.13 10.36 1.10
CA LEU A 70 1.11 9.50 2.28
C LEU A 70 0.54 8.11 1.98
N SER A 71 -0.56 8.05 1.23
CA SER A 71 -1.15 6.79 0.77
C SER A 71 -0.18 6.02 -0.14
N TYR A 72 0.55 6.71 -1.01
CA TYR A 72 1.49 6.11 -1.93
C TYR A 72 2.79 5.65 -1.23
N ILE A 73 3.22 6.32 -0.16
CA ILE A 73 4.27 5.83 0.75
C ILE A 73 3.83 4.52 1.42
N GLY A 74 2.59 4.45 1.92
CA GLY A 74 2.02 3.22 2.46
C GLY A 74 1.99 2.09 1.42
N LEU A 75 1.58 2.40 0.20
CA LEU A 75 1.59 1.48 -0.95
C LEU A 75 3.01 0.94 -1.24
N ALA A 76 4.00 1.82 -1.34
CA ALA A 76 5.39 1.44 -1.57
C ALA A 76 5.93 0.57 -0.41
N ALA A 77 5.70 0.97 0.84
CA ALA A 77 6.13 0.22 2.01
C ALA A 77 5.53 -1.19 2.04
N TYR A 78 4.25 -1.33 1.69
CA TYR A 78 3.59 -2.63 1.58
C TYR A 78 4.26 -3.51 0.52
N TYR A 79 4.42 -3.00 -0.71
CA TYR A 79 5.00 -3.80 -1.78
C TYR A 79 6.47 -4.15 -1.53
N CYS A 80 7.25 -3.28 -0.89
CA CYS A 80 8.59 -3.62 -0.44
C CYS A 80 8.57 -4.79 0.55
N ALA A 81 7.71 -4.73 1.57
CA ALA A 81 7.59 -5.81 2.55
C ALA A 81 7.12 -7.12 1.90
N ALA A 82 6.10 -7.05 1.05
CA ALA A 82 5.54 -8.21 0.34
C ALA A 82 6.53 -8.81 -0.67
N ALA A 83 7.33 -7.99 -1.35
CA ALA A 83 8.40 -8.43 -2.25
C ALA A 83 9.51 -9.17 -1.48
N VAL A 84 10.01 -8.58 -0.39
CA VAL A 84 11.06 -9.21 0.45
C VAL A 84 10.57 -10.54 1.02
N GLN A 85 9.37 -10.57 1.58
CA GLN A 85 8.81 -11.80 2.16
C GLN A 85 8.46 -12.84 1.10
N GLY A 86 7.96 -12.43 -0.06
CA GLY A 86 7.71 -13.31 -1.21
C GLY A 86 8.99 -13.94 -1.76
N MET A 87 10.04 -13.14 -1.98
CA MET A 87 11.34 -13.65 -2.41
C MET A 87 11.97 -14.60 -1.38
N TRP A 88 11.85 -14.27 -0.09
CA TRP A 88 12.33 -15.14 0.97
C TRP A 88 11.57 -16.48 1.00
N TYR A 89 10.25 -16.43 0.84
CA TYR A 89 9.40 -17.61 0.77
C TYR A 89 9.74 -18.49 -0.44
N VAL A 90 9.92 -17.90 -1.62
CA VAL A 90 10.32 -18.63 -2.83
C VAL A 90 11.65 -19.36 -2.65
N ARG A 91 12.62 -18.73 -1.95
CA ARG A 91 13.94 -19.32 -1.72
C ARG A 91 13.96 -20.39 -0.63
N THR A 92 13.11 -20.28 0.38
CA THR A 92 13.25 -21.06 1.63
C THR A 92 12.03 -21.90 2.02
N GLY A 93 10.89 -21.67 1.38
CA GLY A 93 9.58 -22.20 1.78
C GLY A 93 9.06 -21.65 3.12
N ARG A 94 9.71 -20.62 3.70
CA ARG A 94 9.38 -20.10 5.04
C ARG A 94 8.74 -18.74 4.95
N PHE A 95 7.65 -18.55 5.71
CA PHE A 95 7.04 -17.23 5.87
C PHE A 95 7.62 -16.48 7.08
N ALA A 96 8.49 -15.50 6.83
CA ALA A 96 9.22 -14.79 7.89
C ALA A 96 8.30 -14.04 8.88
N LEU A 97 7.23 -13.41 8.40
CA LEU A 97 6.29 -12.63 9.21
C LEU A 97 5.58 -13.47 10.29
N ARG A 98 5.41 -14.78 10.07
CA ARG A 98 4.86 -15.70 11.09
C ARG A 98 5.70 -15.75 12.37
N ARG A 99 7.00 -15.47 12.26
CA ARG A 99 7.94 -15.46 13.39
C ARG A 99 8.08 -14.08 14.04
N TRP A 100 7.55 -13.04 13.40
CA TRP A 100 7.61 -11.69 13.96
C TRP A 100 6.61 -11.55 15.12
N GLY A 101 6.81 -10.53 15.95
CA GLY A 101 5.88 -10.21 17.03
C GLY A 101 4.47 -9.88 16.50
N ARG A 102 3.45 -10.13 17.32
CA ARG A 102 2.03 -9.92 16.97
C ARG A 102 1.73 -8.49 16.52
N ALA A 103 2.45 -7.50 17.09
CA ALA A 103 2.35 -6.10 16.67
C ALA A 103 2.73 -5.90 15.20
N ALA A 104 3.83 -6.52 14.75
CA ALA A 104 4.28 -6.41 13.37
C ALA A 104 3.37 -7.18 12.40
N GLN A 105 2.80 -8.32 12.84
CA GLN A 105 1.76 -9.03 12.10
C GLN A 105 0.51 -8.17 11.93
N ALA A 106 0.05 -7.53 13.00
CA ALA A 106 -1.07 -6.60 12.95
C ALA A 106 -0.79 -5.39 12.06
N ALA A 107 0.41 -4.81 12.15
CA ALA A 107 0.83 -3.71 11.30
C ALA A 107 0.81 -4.12 9.82
N HIS A 108 1.25 -5.33 9.47
CA HIS A 108 1.17 -5.83 8.10
C HIS A 108 -0.28 -5.95 7.62
N VAL A 109 -1.18 -6.51 8.44
CA VAL A 109 -2.61 -6.61 8.10
C VAL A 109 -3.23 -5.22 7.92
N LEU A 110 -2.94 -4.28 8.81
CA LEU A 110 -3.43 -2.91 8.70
C LEU A 110 -2.87 -2.20 7.46
N LEU A 111 -1.58 -2.37 7.17
CA LEU A 111 -0.95 -1.80 5.97
C LEU A 111 -1.53 -2.38 4.67
N GLN A 112 -1.75 -3.70 4.63
CA GLN A 112 -2.44 -4.34 3.50
C GLN A 112 -3.84 -3.76 3.33
N SER A 113 -4.56 -3.54 4.44
CA SER A 113 -5.90 -2.98 4.40
C SER A 113 -5.93 -1.56 3.83
N THR A 114 -4.91 -0.73 4.10
CA THR A 114 -4.80 0.62 3.49
C THR A 114 -4.53 0.53 1.99
N VAL A 115 -3.73 -0.44 1.55
CA VAL A 115 -3.41 -0.64 0.12
C VAL A 115 -4.62 -1.02 -0.72
N VAL A 116 -5.56 -1.79 -0.16
CA VAL A 116 -6.78 -2.19 -0.88
C VAL A 116 -7.96 -1.22 -0.68
N THR A 117 -7.74 -0.07 -0.03
CA THR A 117 -8.81 0.91 0.25
C THR A 117 -8.42 2.33 -0.17
N PHE A 118 -7.31 2.87 0.34
CA PHE A 118 -6.91 4.26 0.15
C PHE A 118 -6.62 4.64 -1.31
N PRO A 119 -5.97 3.79 -2.14
CA PRO A 119 -5.75 4.12 -3.54
C PRO A 119 -7.04 4.42 -4.31
N PHE A 120 -8.12 3.68 -4.04
CA PHE A 120 -9.42 3.95 -4.66
C PHE A 120 -10.00 5.30 -4.24
N ILE A 121 -9.86 5.66 -2.96
CA ILE A 121 -10.26 6.99 -2.47
C ILE A 121 -9.46 8.07 -3.19
N VAL A 122 -8.14 7.93 -3.28
CA VAL A 122 -7.25 8.88 -3.97
C VAL A 122 -7.65 9.02 -5.44
N THR A 123 -7.86 7.92 -6.16
CA THR A 123 -8.27 7.94 -7.56
C THR A 123 -9.61 8.65 -7.73
N VAL A 124 -10.64 8.27 -6.96
CA VAL A 124 -11.97 8.88 -7.06
C VAL A 124 -11.91 10.37 -6.75
N VAL A 125 -11.27 10.78 -5.65
CA VAL A 125 -11.18 12.19 -5.25
C VAL A 125 -10.43 12.99 -6.31
N PHE A 126 -9.30 12.50 -6.82
CA PHE A 126 -8.54 13.22 -7.82
C PHE A 126 -9.32 13.40 -9.12
N TRP A 127 -9.80 12.31 -9.72
CA TRP A 127 -10.44 12.37 -11.04
C TRP A 127 -11.86 12.97 -11.01
N ALA A 128 -12.56 12.90 -9.88
CA ALA A 128 -13.89 13.49 -9.76
C ALA A 128 -13.87 14.95 -9.28
N LEU A 129 -12.88 15.36 -8.48
CA LEU A 129 -12.90 16.66 -7.79
C LEU A 129 -11.68 17.55 -8.06
N LEU A 130 -10.49 16.99 -8.28
CA LEU A 130 -9.24 17.76 -8.33
C LEU A 130 -8.66 17.92 -9.74
N SER A 131 -9.00 17.02 -10.68
CA SER A 131 -8.52 17.12 -12.05
C SER A 131 -9.09 18.35 -12.77
N GLY A 132 -8.30 18.97 -13.64
CA GLY A 132 -8.66 20.21 -14.33
C GLY A 132 -7.73 20.50 -15.51
N GLY A 133 -7.70 21.76 -15.94
CA GLY A 133 -6.92 22.19 -17.13
C GLY A 133 -5.42 21.86 -17.04
N ASP A 134 -4.85 21.87 -15.83
CA ASP A 134 -3.42 21.65 -15.62
C ASP A 134 -3.05 20.17 -15.44
N THR A 135 -4.02 19.25 -15.36
CA THR A 135 -3.76 17.82 -15.11
C THR A 135 -2.80 17.20 -16.13
N PHE A 136 -2.77 17.72 -17.35
CA PHE A 136 -1.90 17.27 -18.43
C PHE A 136 -1.07 18.41 -19.04
N ALA A 137 -0.79 19.46 -18.27
CA ALA A 137 -0.07 20.65 -18.75
C ALA A 137 1.35 20.34 -19.21
N THR A 138 2.06 19.47 -18.50
CA THR A 138 3.41 19.02 -18.87
C THR A 138 3.53 17.50 -18.91
N THR A 139 4.63 17.00 -19.48
CA THR A 139 4.98 15.58 -19.42
C THR A 139 5.12 15.09 -17.98
N PHE A 140 5.68 15.92 -17.09
CA PHE A 140 5.80 15.57 -15.68
C PHE A 140 4.42 15.49 -15.02
N ASP A 141 3.55 16.50 -15.20
CA ASP A 141 2.20 16.51 -14.61
C ASP A 141 1.39 15.31 -15.11
N THR A 142 1.48 15.01 -16.41
CA THR A 142 0.82 13.84 -17.00
C THR A 142 1.31 12.55 -16.34
N TRP A 143 2.63 12.38 -16.26
CA TRP A 143 3.22 11.17 -15.70
C TRP A 143 2.95 11.04 -14.20
N SER A 144 3.14 12.08 -13.41
CA SER A 144 2.92 12.07 -11.95
C SER A 144 1.43 11.83 -11.67
N ASN A 145 0.54 12.46 -12.42
CA ASN A 145 -0.90 12.30 -12.20
C ASN A 145 -1.38 10.88 -12.51
N ILE A 146 -0.94 10.31 -13.63
CA ILE A 146 -1.23 8.90 -13.96
C ILE A 146 -0.64 7.97 -12.89
N SER A 147 0.59 8.21 -12.46
CA SER A 147 1.29 7.33 -11.51
C SER A 147 0.66 7.34 -10.12
N LEU A 148 0.39 8.53 -9.58
CA LEU A 148 -0.09 8.71 -8.21
C LEU A 148 -1.61 8.55 -8.08
N HIS A 149 -2.39 8.88 -9.12
CA HIS A 149 -3.86 8.92 -9.02
C HIS A 149 -4.59 7.91 -9.90
N ALA A 150 -3.93 7.22 -10.84
CA ALA A 150 -4.56 6.12 -11.59
C ALA A 150 -3.89 4.76 -11.31
N LEU A 151 -2.57 4.68 -11.44
CA LEU A 151 -1.84 3.42 -11.26
C LEU A 151 -1.86 2.95 -9.80
N ASN A 152 -2.03 3.84 -8.83
CA ASN A 152 -2.24 3.44 -7.43
C ASN A 152 -3.44 2.46 -7.27
N SER A 153 -4.57 2.72 -7.93
CA SER A 153 -5.74 1.84 -7.93
C SER A 153 -5.50 0.58 -8.75
N ALA A 154 -4.73 0.67 -9.85
CA ALA A 154 -4.31 -0.52 -10.57
C ALA A 154 -3.47 -1.45 -9.67
N PHE A 155 -2.57 -0.89 -8.85
CA PHE A 155 -1.78 -1.65 -7.88
C PHE A 155 -2.71 -2.31 -6.85
N ALA A 156 -3.63 -1.55 -6.26
CA ALA A 156 -4.63 -2.08 -5.34
C ALA A 156 -5.44 -3.25 -5.95
N LEU A 157 -5.88 -3.11 -7.21
CA LEU A 157 -6.57 -4.17 -7.95
C LEU A 157 -5.68 -5.39 -8.18
N LEU A 158 -4.40 -5.19 -8.53
CA LEU A 158 -3.47 -6.30 -8.70
C LEU A 158 -3.32 -7.10 -7.40
N GLU A 159 -3.22 -6.41 -6.26
CA GLU A 159 -3.15 -7.07 -4.96
C GLU A 159 -4.45 -7.79 -4.60
N LEU A 160 -5.60 -7.19 -4.90
CA LEU A 160 -6.92 -7.75 -4.59
C LEU A 160 -7.27 -8.95 -5.48
N LEU A 161 -6.90 -8.93 -6.76
CA LEU A 161 -7.28 -9.95 -7.75
C LEU A 161 -6.25 -11.08 -7.89
N PHE A 162 -4.97 -10.80 -7.70
CA PHE A 162 -3.89 -11.78 -7.91
C PHE A 162 -3.32 -12.34 -6.61
N THR A 163 -3.97 -12.18 -5.45
CA THR A 163 -3.47 -12.76 -4.19
C THR A 163 -4.57 -13.49 -3.44
N ASN A 164 -4.17 -14.44 -2.59
CA ASN A 164 -5.06 -15.07 -1.63
C ASN A 164 -5.17 -14.25 -0.33
N SER A 165 -4.77 -12.97 -0.34
CA SER A 165 -4.80 -12.14 0.86
C SER A 165 -6.22 -12.11 1.44
N PRO A 166 -6.37 -12.35 2.75
CA PRO A 166 -7.69 -12.35 3.37
C PRO A 166 -8.30 -10.94 3.30
N PRO A 167 -9.64 -10.85 3.32
CA PRO A 167 -10.30 -9.56 3.42
C PRO A 167 -9.86 -8.84 4.70
N ALA A 168 -9.78 -7.51 4.62
CA ALA A 168 -9.40 -6.69 5.76
C ALA A 168 -10.33 -6.98 6.96
N PRO A 169 -9.79 -7.14 8.19
CA PRO A 169 -10.61 -7.34 9.37
C PRO A 169 -11.46 -6.10 9.62
N LEU A 170 -12.67 -6.25 10.18
CA LEU A 170 -13.56 -5.12 10.45
C LEU A 170 -12.91 -4.03 11.33
N LEU A 171 -11.99 -4.42 12.22
CA LEU A 171 -11.28 -3.46 13.07
C LEU A 171 -10.26 -2.60 12.29
N ALA A 172 -9.92 -2.96 11.05
CA ALA A 172 -9.14 -2.10 10.18
C ALA A 172 -9.91 -0.81 9.84
N LEU A 173 -11.24 -0.85 9.71
CA LEU A 173 -12.05 0.32 9.38
C LEU A 173 -11.89 1.49 10.38
N PRO A 174 -12.12 1.31 11.70
CA PRO A 174 -11.93 2.41 12.66
C PRO A 174 -10.47 2.87 12.74
N VAL A 175 -9.49 2.00 12.48
CA VAL A 175 -8.07 2.40 12.41
C VAL A 175 -7.81 3.25 11.17
N GLN A 176 -8.35 2.87 10.01
CA GLN A 176 -8.25 3.64 8.77
C GLN A 176 -8.94 5.00 8.90
N LEU A 177 -10.13 5.06 9.51
CA LEU A 177 -10.81 6.32 9.82
C LEU A 177 -9.96 7.21 10.73
N LEU A 178 -9.32 6.63 11.76
CA LEU A 178 -8.41 7.37 12.62
C LEU A 178 -7.21 7.92 11.84
N LEU A 179 -6.64 7.16 10.89
CA LEU A 179 -5.56 7.65 10.02
C LEU A 179 -6.03 8.81 9.13
N LEU A 180 -7.24 8.71 8.56
CA LEU A 180 -7.83 9.79 7.77
C LEU A 180 -8.10 11.04 8.61
N ILE A 181 -8.63 10.89 9.82
CA ILE A 181 -8.85 12.01 10.76
C ILE A 181 -7.52 12.63 11.19
N ALA A 182 -6.51 11.81 11.48
CA ALA A 182 -5.18 12.29 11.83
C ALA A 182 -4.55 13.06 10.67
N TYR A 183 -4.71 12.57 9.43
CA TYR A 183 -4.32 13.30 8.23
C TYR A 183 -5.01 14.66 8.14
N LEU A 184 -6.33 14.73 8.33
CA LEU A 184 -7.06 16.01 8.31
C LEU A 184 -6.55 17.00 9.38
N GLY A 185 -5.99 16.51 10.49
CA GLY A 185 -5.38 17.36 11.51
C GLY A 185 -4.00 17.92 11.14
N VAL A 186 -3.34 17.39 10.12
CA VAL A 186 -2.01 17.83 9.65
C VAL A 186 -2.00 18.34 8.19
N ALA A 187 -3.16 18.25 7.52
CA ALA A 187 -3.39 18.71 6.15
C ALA A 187 -3.52 20.24 6.05
#